data_AF-A0A3R6RHS1-F1
#
_entry.id   AF-A0A3R6RHS1-F1
#
_cell.length_a   1.000
_cell.length_b   1.000
_cell.length_c   1.000
_cell.angle_alpha   90.00
_cell.angle_beta   90.00
_cell.angle_gamma   90.00
#
_symmetry.space_group_name_H-M   'P 1'
#
loop_
_entity.id
_entity.type
_entity.pdbx_description
1 polymer ?
#
loop_
_entity_poly.entity_id
_entity_poly.type
_entity_poly.pdbx_seq_one_letter_code
_entity_poly.pdbx_strand_id
1 'polypeptide(L)'
;MKFKECHISCEMVARELARNIYNEGFQVFWGIHLKDMDSLRVHVHFAVNTVNFRTGRKRHENMTATKERQKQMQRIIERIIFQARNYWEPNPKDSQSEFSLYDLLPGNPISKE
;
A
#
# COMPACT_ATOMS: atom_id res chain seq x y z
N MET A 1 -16.36 13.10 1.29
CA MET A 1 -15.53 11.90 1.05
C MET A 1 -14.47 11.84 2.16
N LYS A 2 -14.70 11.02 3.20
CA LYS A 2 -13.94 11.01 4.46
C LYS A 2 -12.61 10.23 4.32
N PHE A 3 -11.59 10.86 3.77
CA PHE A 3 -10.20 10.36 3.85
C PHE A 3 -9.44 10.91 5.07
N LYS A 4 -10.07 11.77 5.89
CA LYS A 4 -9.41 12.48 7.00
C LYS A 4 -9.30 11.70 8.33
N GLU A 5 -10.06 10.62 8.52
CA GLU A 5 -10.11 9.91 9.82
C GLU A 5 -9.17 8.68 9.89
N CYS A 6 -8.57 8.27 8.77
CA CYS A 6 -7.47 7.30 8.75
C CYS A 6 -6.45 7.83 7.75
N HIS A 7 -5.26 8.20 8.20
CA HIS A 7 -4.10 8.46 7.34
C HIS A 7 -3.66 7.15 6.69
N ILE A 8 -4.48 6.59 5.80
CA ILE A 8 -4.10 5.46 4.96
C ILE A 8 -3.08 6.01 3.98
N SER A 9 -1.81 5.73 4.21
CA SER A 9 -0.79 6.08 3.23
C SER A 9 -1.03 5.27 1.97
N CYS A 10 -1.14 5.95 0.82
CA CYS A 10 -1.20 5.30 -0.50
C CYS A 10 -0.03 4.33 -0.71
N GLU A 11 1.09 4.59 -0.03
CA GLU A 11 2.26 3.72 0.04
C GLU A 11 1.95 2.34 0.62
N MET A 12 1.14 2.26 1.69
CA MET A 12 0.78 0.98 2.29
C MET A 12 -0.01 0.13 1.29
N VAL A 13 -0.97 0.74 0.60
CA VAL A 13 -1.77 0.06 -0.43
C VAL A 13 -0.89 -0.36 -1.60
N ALA A 14 -0.01 0.54 -2.08
CA ALA A 14 0.90 0.27 -3.19
C ALA A 14 1.86 -0.88 -2.89
N ARG A 15 2.45 -0.89 -1.70
CA ARG A 15 3.36 -1.94 -1.23
C ARG A 15 2.67 -3.29 -1.12
N GLU A 16 1.45 -3.34 -0.59
CA GLU A 16 0.67 -4.58 -0.52
C GLU A 16 0.35 -5.14 -1.91
N LEU A 17 -0.06 -4.28 -2.86
CA LEU A 17 -0.31 -4.68 -4.23
C LEU A 17 0.95 -5.18 -4.94
N ALA A 18 2.09 -4.48 -4.75
CA ALA A 18 3.37 -4.91 -5.29
C ALA A 18 3.77 -6.29 -4.75
N ARG A 19 3.54 -6.55 -3.46
CA ARG A 19 3.80 -7.86 -2.86
C ARG A 19 2.94 -8.96 -3.48
N ASN A 20 1.66 -8.69 -3.76
CA ASN A 20 0.80 -9.66 -4.43
C ASN A 20 1.33 -10.01 -5.83
N ILE A 21 1.74 -9.00 -6.62
CA ILE A 21 2.33 -9.20 -7.95
C ILE A 21 3.63 -10.03 -7.86
N TYR A 22 4.47 -9.75 -6.86
CA TYR A 22 5.67 -10.55 -6.61
C TYR A 22 5.34 -12.00 -6.24
N ASN A 23 4.33 -12.20 -5.42
CA ASN A 23 3.85 -13.52 -5.01
C ASN A 23 3.22 -14.32 -6.16
N GLU A 24 2.68 -13.65 -7.18
CA GLU A 24 2.26 -14.28 -8.45
C GLU A 24 3.47 -14.75 -9.29
N GLY A 25 4.68 -14.30 -8.97
CA GLY A 25 5.92 -14.67 -9.68
C GLY A 25 6.39 -13.64 -10.70
N PHE A 26 6.08 -12.35 -10.51
CA PHE A 26 6.55 -11.27 -11.37
C PHE A 26 7.36 -10.23 -10.59
N GLN A 27 8.50 -9.81 -11.12
CA GLN A 27 9.21 -8.66 -10.57
C GLN A 27 8.38 -7.39 -10.82
N VAL A 28 8.37 -6.47 -9.86
CA VAL A 28 7.59 -5.23 -9.93
C VAL A 28 8.34 -4.07 -9.30
N PHE A 29 8.35 -2.94 -10.00
CA PHE A 29 8.71 -1.64 -9.47
C PHE A 29 7.44 -0.79 -9.34
N TRP A 30 7.38 0.08 -8.34
CA TRP A 30 6.23 0.95 -8.14
C TRP A 30 6.65 2.33 -7.65
N GLY A 31 5.82 3.33 -7.96
CA GLY A 31 6.03 4.72 -7.56
C GLY A 31 4.71 5.48 -7.41
N ILE A 32 4.66 6.43 -6.48
CA ILE A 32 3.47 7.23 -6.18
C ILE A 32 3.69 8.63 -6.75
N HIS A 33 2.75 9.10 -7.57
CA HIS A 33 2.76 10.45 -8.10
C HIS A 33 1.60 11.26 -7.50
N LEU A 34 1.93 12.44 -6.99
CA LEU A 34 0.99 13.49 -6.68
C LEU A 34 0.94 14.39 -7.92
N LYS A 35 -0.19 14.46 -8.61
CA LYS A 35 -0.30 15.37 -9.77
C LYS A 35 -0.32 16.82 -9.29
N ASP A 36 0.28 17.72 -10.07
CA ASP A 36 0.46 19.14 -9.76
C ASP A 36 -0.80 19.88 -9.27
N MET A 37 -0.52 20.94 -8.50
CA MET A 37 -1.31 21.91 -7.70
C MET A 37 -2.84 22.02 -7.88
N ASP A 38 -3.42 21.68 -9.04
CA ASP A 38 -4.85 21.87 -9.34
C ASP A 38 -5.68 20.57 -9.33
N SER A 39 -5.06 19.39 -9.22
CA SER A 39 -5.80 18.14 -9.12
C SER A 39 -5.22 17.23 -8.04
N LEU A 40 -5.97 17.02 -6.95
CA LEU A 40 -5.69 16.07 -5.87
C LEU A 40 -5.79 14.60 -6.33
N ARG A 41 -5.25 14.25 -7.49
CA ARG A 41 -5.28 12.92 -8.08
C ARG A 41 -3.98 12.20 -7.77
N VAL A 42 -3.93 11.57 -6.60
CA VAL A 42 -2.90 10.60 -6.27
C VAL A 42 -3.05 9.38 -7.18
N HIS A 43 -1.97 8.94 -7.80
CA HIS A 43 -1.97 7.69 -8.56
C HIS A 43 -0.65 6.94 -8.38
N VAL A 44 -0.71 5.62 -8.51
CA VAL A 44 0.42 4.72 -8.34
C VAL A 44 0.72 4.04 -9.67
N HIS A 45 1.96 4.12 -10.11
CA HIS A 45 2.45 3.40 -11.28
C HIS A 45 3.08 2.09 -10.85
N PHE A 46 2.80 1.02 -11.60
CA PHE A 46 3.44 -0.29 -11.44
C PHE A 46 4.10 -0.67 -12.77
N ALA A 47 5.41 -0.90 -12.75
CA ALA A 47 6.15 -1.51 -13.85
C ALA A 47 6.39 -2.97 -13.50
N VAL A 48 5.72 -3.88 -14.22
CA VAL A 48 5.72 -5.32 -13.94
C VAL A 48 6.40 -6.06 -15.08
N ASN A 49 7.32 -6.97 -14.76
CA ASN A 49 7.93 -7.82 -15.78
C ASN A 49 6.88 -8.63 -16.53
N THR A 50 7.03 -8.70 -17.85
CA THR A 50 6.11 -9.45 -18.70
C THR A 50 6.25 -10.96 -18.52
N VAL A 51 7.42 -11.46 -18.15
CA VAL A 51 7.69 -12.89 -17.99
C VAL A 51 7.71 -13.26 -16.50
N ASN A 52 6.98 -14.31 -16.15
CA ASN A 52 6.93 -14.86 -14.81
C ASN A 52 8.25 -15.58 -14.49
N PHE A 53 8.97 -15.14 -13.44
CA PHE A 53 10.28 -15.71 -13.10
C PHE A 53 10.20 -17.11 -12.49
N ARG A 54 9.00 -17.57 -12.07
CA ARG A 54 8.80 -18.93 -11.54
C ARG A 54 8.42 -19.93 -12.62
N THR A 55 7.68 -19.51 -13.64
CA THR A 55 7.10 -20.42 -14.65
C THR A 55 7.59 -20.19 -16.08
N GLY A 56 8.29 -19.08 -16.34
CA GLY A 56 8.71 -18.66 -17.69
C GLY A 56 7.56 -18.19 -18.60
N ARG A 57 6.31 -18.20 -18.11
CA ARG A 57 5.14 -17.82 -18.91
C ARG A 57 4.93 -16.31 -18.95
N LYS A 58 4.42 -15.80 -20.08
CA LYS A 58 4.07 -14.39 -20.22
C LYS A 58 2.82 -14.06 -19.40
N ARG A 59 2.80 -12.86 -18.82
CA ARG A 59 1.62 -12.28 -18.19
C ARG A 59 0.60 -11.98 -19.29
N HIS A 60 -0.62 -12.45 -19.09
CA HIS A 60 -1.75 -12.11 -19.94
C HIS A 60 -2.74 -11.31 -19.13
N GLU A 61 -3.11 -10.15 -19.65
CA GLU A 61 -4.08 -9.27 -19.02
C GLU A 61 -5.31 -9.08 -19.88
N ASN A 62 -6.47 -9.18 -19.24
CA ASN A 62 -7.75 -8.91 -19.85
C ASN A 62 -8.60 -8.06 -18.90
N MET A 63 -9.77 -7.64 -19.37
CA MET A 63 -10.59 -6.72 -18.59
C MET A 63 -11.14 -7.35 -17.30
N THR A 64 -11.35 -8.66 -17.28
CA THR A 64 -11.73 -9.40 -16.08
C THR A 64 -10.62 -9.35 -15.04
N ALA A 65 -9.37 -9.63 -15.44
CA ALA A 65 -8.21 -9.58 -14.56
C ALA A 65 -7.99 -8.16 -13.99
N THR A 66 -8.21 -7.12 -14.80
CA THR A 66 -8.18 -5.73 -14.33
C THR A 66 -9.24 -5.45 -13.26
N LYS A 67 -10.48 -5.91 -13.46
CA LYS A 67 -11.54 -5.78 -12.45
C LYS A 67 -11.22 -6.54 -11.17
N GLU A 68 -10.63 -7.72 -11.26
CA GLU A 68 -10.22 -8.48 -10.07
C GLU A 68 -9.11 -7.78 -9.30
N ARG A 69 -8.12 -7.16 -9.97
CA ARG A 69 -7.12 -6.33 -9.28
C ARG A 69 -7.73 -5.11 -8.60
N GLN A 70 -8.73 -4.47 -9.21
CA GLN A 70 -9.46 -3.39 -8.56
C GLN A 70 -10.16 -3.86 -7.27
N LYS A 71 -10.79 -5.04 -7.31
CA LYS A 71 -11.38 -5.66 -6.10
C LYS A 71 -10.33 -6.00 -5.05
N GLN A 72 -9.17 -6.52 -5.45
CA GLN A 72 -8.06 -6.81 -4.53
C GLN A 72 -7.56 -5.52 -3.85
N MET A 73 -7.39 -4.44 -4.61
CA MET A 73 -7.03 -3.13 -4.06
C MET A 73 -8.06 -2.66 -3.02
N GLN A 74 -9.35 -2.78 -3.34
CA GLN A 74 -10.41 -2.40 -2.41
C GLN A 74 -10.37 -3.22 -1.10
N ARG A 75 -10.15 -4.53 -1.19
CA ARG A 75 -9.99 -5.40 0.00
C ARG A 75 -8.77 -5.03 0.84
N ILE A 76 -7.66 -4.65 0.21
CA ILE A 76 -6.46 -4.19 0.91
C ILE A 76 -6.75 -2.91 1.68
N ILE A 77 -7.43 -1.95 1.05
CA ILE A 77 -7.83 -0.68 1.67
C ILE A 77 -8.73 -0.95 2.88
N GLU A 78 -9.77 -1.76 2.72
CA GLU A 78 -10.69 -2.13 3.80
C GLU A 78 -9.98 -2.79 4.97
N ARG A 79 -9.05 -3.72 4.69
CA ARG A 79 -8.24 -4.37 5.72
C ARG A 79 -7.35 -3.37 6.48
N ILE A 80 -6.71 -2.44 5.77
CA ILE A 80 -5.86 -1.41 6.40
C ILE A 80 -6.71 -0.49 7.28
N ILE A 81 -7.89 -0.06 6.81
CA ILE A 81 -8.83 0.74 7.62
C ILE A 81 -9.24 -0.01 8.88
N PHE A 82 -9.62 -1.28 8.74
CA PHE A 82 -10.03 -2.11 9.87
C PHE A 82 -8.91 -2.24 10.90
N GLN A 83 -7.67 -2.50 10.45
CA GLN A 83 -6.51 -2.56 11.33
C GLN A 83 -6.26 -1.21 12.01
N ALA A 84 -6.19 -0.11 11.26
CA ALA A 84 -5.97 1.22 11.82
C ALA A 84 -7.00 1.58 12.91
N ARG A 85 -8.27 1.17 12.73
CA ARG A 85 -9.33 1.39 13.73
C ARG A 85 -9.19 0.56 15.00
N ASN A 86 -8.72 -0.69 14.87
CA ASN A 86 -8.61 -1.61 16.00
C ASN A 86 -7.27 -1.51 16.76
N TYR A 87 -6.25 -0.88 16.16
CA TYR A 87 -4.95 -0.63 16.80
C TYR A 87 -4.83 0.80 17.35
N TRP A 88 -5.86 1.64 17.22
CA TRP A 88 -5.94 2.92 17.93
C TRP A 88 -6.51 2.70 19.35
N GLU A 89 -5.65 2.32 20.29
CA GLU A 89 -5.82 2.76 21.67
C GLU A 89 -4.91 3.97 21.88
N PRO A 90 -5.43 5.17 22.18
CA PRO A 90 -4.57 6.29 22.55
C PRO A 90 -3.88 5.94 23.86
N ASN A 91 -2.57 5.74 23.82
CA ASN A 91 -1.77 5.70 25.03
C ASN A 91 -1.90 7.08 25.71
N PRO A 92 -2.40 7.17 26.95
CA PRO A 92 -2.71 8.44 27.61
C PRO A 92 -1.49 9.35 27.84
N LYS A 93 -0.29 8.90 27.51
CA LYS A 93 0.97 9.67 27.59
C LYS A 93 1.39 10.33 26.27
N ASP A 94 0.76 10.00 25.15
CA ASP A 94 1.22 10.42 23.81
C ASP A 94 0.62 11.77 23.36
N SER A 95 0.00 12.53 24.27
CA SER A 95 -0.57 13.85 23.97
C SER A 95 0.49 14.94 23.71
N GLN A 96 1.80 14.62 23.71
CA GLN A 96 2.86 15.63 23.53
C GLN A 96 4.05 15.24 22.64
N SER A 97 4.00 14.15 21.85
CA SER A 97 5.06 13.90 20.86
C SER A 97 4.49 13.37 19.55
N GLU A 98 4.81 14.02 18.43
CA GLU A 98 4.48 13.56 17.08
C GLU A 98 5.09 12.17 16.84
N PHE A 99 4.29 11.13 17.06
CA PHE A 99 4.69 9.74 16.83
C PHE A 99 4.61 9.43 15.33
N SER A 100 5.73 9.03 14.73
CA SER A 100 5.84 8.79 13.30
C SER A 100 5.54 7.33 12.97
N LEU A 101 4.64 7.09 12.00
CA LEU A 101 4.25 5.75 11.53
C LEU A 101 5.41 4.89 10.98
N TYR A 102 6.61 5.48 10.78
CA TYR A 102 7.84 4.76 10.43
C TYR A 102 8.29 3.76 11.51
N ASP A 103 7.90 3.97 12.76
CA ASP A 103 8.31 3.12 13.89
C ASP A 103 7.52 1.81 14.00
N LEU A 104 6.45 1.67 13.21
CA LEU A 104 5.57 0.49 13.20
C LEU A 104 5.90 -0.50 12.07
N LEU A 105 6.96 -0.28 11.29
CA LEU A 105 7.39 -1.23 10.26
C LEU A 105 8.30 -2.32 10.87
N PRO A 106 8.02 -3.61 10.63
CA PRO A 106 8.86 -4.70 11.13
C PRO A 106 10.23 -4.63 10.44
N GLY A 107 11.27 -4.34 11.22
CA GLY A 107 12.67 -4.31 10.76
C GLY A 107 13.51 -3.12 11.22
N ASN A 108 12.94 -2.12 11.89
CA ASN A 108 13.74 -1.02 12.43
C ASN A 108 14.25 -1.36 13.85
N PRO A 109 15.58 -1.35 14.10
CA PRO A 109 16.08 -1.43 15.46
C PRO A 109 15.67 -0.15 16.18
N ILE A 110 14.88 -0.28 17.24
CA ILE A 110 14.61 0.82 18.16
C ILE A 110 15.97 1.22 18.75
N SER A 111 16.53 2.35 18.29
CA SER A 111 17.68 2.96 18.94
C SER A 111 17.24 3.40 20.32
N LYS A 112 17.71 2.70 21.34
CA LYS A 112 17.63 3.16 22.72
C LYS A 112 18.71 4.22 22.91
N GLU A 113 18.30 5.46 23.06
CA GLU A 113 18.96 6.43 23.93
C GLU A 113 17.96 6.85 25.02
#